data_AF-A0A3S9SUZ9-F1
#
_entry.id   AF-A0A3S9SUZ9-F1
#
_cell.length_a   1.000
_cell.length_b   1.000
_cell.length_c   1.000
_cell.angle_alpha   90.00
_cell.angle_beta   90.00
_cell.angle_gamma   90.00
#
_symmetry.space_group_name_H-M   'P 1'
#
loop_
_entity.id
_entity.type
_entity.pdbx_description
1 polymer ?
#
loop_
_entity_poly.entity_id
_entity_poly.type
_entity_poly.pdbx_seq_one_letter_code
_entity_poly.pdbx_strand_id
1 'polypeptide(L)' 'MFEGMTLAEILKLLLPLIMIQVILIIITLTVLIKAERVRFMPKWAWALIIILFSNLGLGPIVFLIFGREKDV' A
#
# COMPACT_ATOMS: atom_id res chain seq x y z
N MET A 1 2.12 -15.79 25.16
CA MET A 1 0.81 -15.44 24.56
C MET A 1 0.54 -16.18 23.26
N PHE A 2 1.55 -16.53 22.45
CA PHE A 2 1.37 -17.29 21.20
C PHE A 2 1.87 -18.75 21.25
N GLU A 3 2.21 -19.27 22.44
CA GLU A 3 2.72 -20.64 22.57
C GLU A 3 1.59 -21.65 22.34
N GLY A 4 1.80 -22.58 21.41
CA GLY A 4 0.85 -23.62 21.02
C GLY A 4 0.10 -23.34 19.71
N MET A 5 0.20 -22.13 19.14
CA MET A 5 -0.43 -21.84 17.85
C MET A 5 0.40 -22.35 16.68
N THR A 6 -0.29 -22.98 15.73
CA THR A 6 0.28 -23.43 14.46
C THR A 6 0.45 -22.24 13.51
N LEU A 7 1.39 -22.36 12.55
CA LEU A 7 1.58 -21.32 11.52
C LEU A 7 0.28 -20.97 10.79
N ALA A 8 -0.62 -21.93 10.62
CA ALA A 8 -1.92 -21.72 10.00
C ALA A 8 -2.83 -20.77 10.79
N GLU A 9 -2.78 -20.79 12.12
CA GLU A 9 -3.59 -19.91 12.97
C GLU A 9 -3.05 -18.48 12.98
N ILE A 10 -1.72 -18.35 13.02
CA ILE A 10 -1.05 -17.04 12.89
C ILE A 10 -1.38 -16.41 11.54
N LEU A 11 -1.35 -17.20 10.45
CA LEU A 11 -1.74 -16.73 9.12
C LEU A 11 -3.21 -16.32 9.05
N LYS A 12 -4.13 -17.06 9.67
CA LYS A 12 -5.56 -16.68 9.73
C LYS A 12 -5.78 -15.35 10.45
N LEU A 13 -5.00 -15.06 11.48
CA LEU A 13 -5.06 -13.80 12.21
C LEU A 13 -4.51 -12.62 11.39
N LEU A 14 -3.45 -12.86 10.62
CA LEU A 14 -2.84 -11.86 9.73
C LEU A 14 -3.60 -11.70 8.39
N LEU A 15 -4.39 -12.68 7.99
CA LEU A 15 -5.15 -12.70 6.74
C LEU A 15 -5.98 -11.42 6.49
N PRO A 16 -6.79 -10.93 7.45
CA PRO A 16 -7.56 -9.69 7.24
C PRO A 16 -6.66 -8.47 7.07
N LEU A 17 -5.55 -8.40 7.79
CA LEU A 17 -4.58 -7.30 7.64
C LEU A 17 -3.96 -7.31 6.24
N ILE A 18 -3.53 -8.49 5.77
CA ILE A 18 -2.96 -8.66 4.43
C ILE A 18 -4.01 -8.33 3.35
N MET A 19 -5.27 -8.73 3.51
CA MET A 19 -6.33 -8.38 2.56
C MET A 19 -6.48 -6.85 2.43
N ILE A 20 -6.58 -6.13 3.55
CA ILE A 20 -6.68 -4.67 3.55
C ILE A 20 -5.45 -4.05 2.87
N GLN A 21 -4.26 -4.57 3.20
CA GLN A 21 -2.99 -4.15 2.61
C GLN A 21 -3.01 -4.25 1.08
N VAL A 22 -3.44 -5.41 0.56
CA VAL A 22 -3.52 -5.69 -0.88
C VAL A 22 -4.53 -4.78 -1.57
N ILE A 23 -5.72 -4.60 -0.98
CA ILE A 23 -6.74 -3.69 -1.51
C ILE A 23 -6.19 -2.26 -1.62
N LEU A 24 -5.49 -1.79 -0.59
CA LEU A 24 -4.92 -0.44 -0.57
C LEU A 24 -3.87 -0.26 -1.66
N ILE A 25 -2.99 -1.25 -1.86
CA ILE A 25 -1.99 -1.23 -2.94
C ILE A 25 -2.66 -1.17 -4.31
N ILE A 26 -3.70 -1.98 -4.55
CA ILE A 26 -4.43 -2.00 -5.84
C ILE A 26 -5.06 -0.64 -6.12
N ILE A 27 -5.74 -0.05 -5.14
CA ILE A 27 -6.36 1.27 -5.27
C ILE A 27 -5.29 2.32 -5.60
N THR A 28 -4.21 2.34 -4.81
CA THR A 28 -3.10 3.29 -4.98
C THR A 28 -2.44 3.16 -6.35
N LEU A 29 -2.16 1.95 -6.83
CA LEU A 29 -1.61 1.73 -8.17
C LEU A 29 -2.57 2.17 -9.27
N THR A 30 -3.86 1.88 -9.12
CA THR A 30 -4.90 2.32 -10.08
C THR A 30 -4.95 3.84 -10.16
N VAL A 31 -4.88 4.52 -9.01
CA VAL A 31 -4.82 5.98 -8.93
C VAL A 31 -3.53 6.51 -9.55
N LEU A 32 -2.39 5.87 -9.30
CA LEU A 32 -1.08 6.25 -9.85
C LEU A 32 -1.06 6.17 -11.38
N ILE A 33 -1.63 5.12 -11.95
CA ILE A 33 -1.72 4.94 -13.41
C ILE A 33 -2.65 5.98 -14.03
N LYS A 34 -3.80 6.26 -13.39
CA LYS A 34 -4.77 7.25 -13.86
C LYS A 34 -4.32 8.70 -13.67
N ALA A 35 -3.44 8.98 -12.71
CA ALA A 35 -2.94 10.32 -12.47
C ALA A 35 -2.08 10.78 -13.65
N GLU A 36 -2.47 11.85 -14.34
CA GLU A 36 -1.67 12.44 -15.42
C GLU A 36 -0.39 13.06 -14.88
N ARG A 37 -0.50 13.76 -13.73
CA ARG A 37 0.61 14.34 -12.98
C ARG A 37 0.61 13.80 -11.55
N VAL A 38 1.81 13.59 -11.04
CA VAL A 38 2.07 13.14 -9.68
C VAL A 38 2.96 14.17 -9.01
N ARG A 39 2.60 14.54 -7.79
CA ARG A 39 3.33 15.59 -7.06
C ARG A 39 4.64 15.04 -6.49
N PHE A 40 5.63 15.91 -6.32
CA PHE A 40 6.96 15.66 -5.74
C PHE A 40 7.91 14.76 -6.55
N MET A 41 7.43 13.69 -7.19
CA MET A 41 8.29 12.70 -7.86
C MET A 41 7.60 12.10 -9.11
N PRO A 42 8.36 11.60 -10.11
CA PRO A 42 7.79 10.96 -11.29
C PRO A 42 7.05 9.64 -10.96
N LYS A 43 6.12 9.22 -11.84
CA LYS A 43 5.21 8.08 -11.60
C LYS A 43 5.95 6.79 -11.21
N TRP A 44 7.08 6.52 -11.85
CA TRP A 44 7.89 5.33 -11.59
C TRP A 44 8.56 5.35 -10.20
N ALA A 45 8.95 6.51 -9.70
CA ALA A 45 9.52 6.63 -8.35
C ALA A 45 8.46 6.37 -7.27
N TRP A 46 7.24 6.86 -7.47
CA TRP A 46 6.12 6.55 -6.57
C TRP A 46 5.76 5.06 -6.59
N ALA A 47 5.76 4.41 -7.76
CA ALA A 47 5.57 2.96 -7.84
C ALA A 47 6.64 2.20 -7.03
N LEU A 48 7.91 2.62 -7.12
CA LEU A 48 9.01 2.03 -6.37
C LEU A 48 8.82 2.19 -4.86
N ILE A 49 8.41 3.38 -4.40
CA ILE A 49 8.12 3.65 -2.98
C ILE A 49 6.96 2.79 -2.48
N ILE A 50 5.87 2.71 -3.26
CA ILE A 50 4.71 1.89 -2.89
C ILE A 50 5.12 0.43 -2.73
N ILE A 51 5.95 -0.11 -3.63
CA ILE A 51 6.42 -1.50 -3.58
C ILE A 51 7.36 -1.72 -2.39
N LEU A 52 8.40 -0.89 -2.24
CA LEU A 52 9.41 -1.01 -1.18
C LEU A 52 8.80 -0.84 0.23
N PHE A 53 7.87 0.09 0.39
CA PHE A 53 7.25 0.42 1.68
C PHE A 53 5.87 -0.22 1.88
N SER A 54 5.41 -1.09 0.96
CA SER A 54 4.15 -1.83 1.11
C SER A 54 4.13 -2.71 2.35
N ASN A 55 5.24 -3.40 2.64
CA ASN A 55 5.40 -4.27 3.80
C ASN A 55 5.32 -3.52 5.13
N LEU A 56 5.61 -2.20 5.13
CA LEU A 56 5.59 -1.37 6.32
C LEU A 56 4.19 -0.77 6.59
N GLY A 57 3.17 -1.08 5.79
CA GLY A 57 1.84 -0.49 5.96
C GLY A 57 1.68 0.87 5.28
N LEU A 58 2.74 1.68 5.25
CA LEU A 58 2.67 3.13 5.00
C LEU A 58 2.82 3.52 3.53
N GLY A 59 3.51 2.73 2.69
CA GLY A 59 3.82 3.09 1.30
C GLY A 59 2.61 3.59 0.49
N PRO A 60 1.52 2.80 0.37
CA PRO A 60 0.36 3.20 -0.42
C PRO A 60 -0.49 4.29 0.24
N ILE A 61 -0.47 4.42 1.58
CA ILE A 61 -1.14 5.50 2.33
C ILE A 61 -0.46 6.85 2.04
N VAL A 62 0.88 6.89 2.08
CA VAL A 62 1.66 8.10 1.82
C VAL A 62 1.41 8.61 0.40
N PHE A 63 1.37 7.72 -0.61
CA PHE A 63 1.01 8.12 -1.96
C PHE A 63 -0.41 8.69 -2.06
N LEU A 64 -1.39 8.05 -1.42
CA LEU A 64 -2.79 8.51 -1.44
C LEU A 64 -2.95 9.92 -0.84
N ILE A 65 -2.16 10.26 0.19
CA ILE A 65 -2.21 11.56 0.86
C ILE A 65 -1.39 12.64 0.12
N PHE A 66 -0.14 12.33 -0.24
CA PHE A 66 0.83 13.32 -0.74
C PHE A 66 1.06 13.25 -2.25
N GLY A 67 0.97 12.06 -2.85
CA GLY A 67 1.26 11.83 -4.26
C GLY A 67 0.13 12.29 -5.19
N ARG A 68 -1.10 12.37 -4.68
CA ARG A 68 -2.25 12.89 -5.42
C ARG A 68 -2.16 14.41 -5.53
N GLU A 69 -1.92 14.89 -6.74
CA GLU A 69 -2.26 16.26 -7.08
C GLU A 69 -3.79 16.35 -7.07
N LYS A 70 -4.34 16.97 -6.02
CA LYS A 70 -5.73 17.40 -6.07
C LYS A 70 -5.74 18.58 -7.03
N ASP A 71 -6.37 18.41 -8.18
CA ASP A 71 -6.84 19.52 -8.99
C ASP A 71 -7.85 20.27 -8.11
N VAL A 72 -7.38 21.29 -7.41
CA VAL A 72 -8.23 22.23 -6.65
C VAL A 72 -8.48 23.44 -7.52
#